data_AF-M5C9X9-F1
#
_entry.id   AF-M5C9X9-F1
#
_cell.length_a   1.000
_cell.length_b   1.000
_cell.length_c   1.000
_cell.angle_alpha   90.00
_cell.angle_beta   90.00
_cell.angle_gamma   90.00
#
_symmetry.space_group_name_H-M   'P 1'
#
loop_
_entity.id
_entity.type
_entity.pdbx_description
1 polymer ?
#
loop_
_entity_poly.entity_id
_entity_poly.type
_entity_poly.pdbx_seq_one_letter_code
_entity_poly.pdbx_strand_id
1 'polypeptide(L)'
;MQDRSIHTIRIIAGLNAVLATALHTVDHISIPIDTSSDKDMLALIKTAIGTKFVARWSDLMCSLALKAVRTVTQGGETHSVGGVQVINGMTTIDIKRYARDEKVPGGTIEESQVLSGVLINKDITHPKMRRRTANPRIILLDCPLEYKKGESQTNIEISKEEDWARILEIEEEQIKKVCEKLIEFKPDLVITEKGVSDLAQHYLLKANITALRRVRKSDNNRITRATGATIVNRVENLRDSDVGTQCGMFYIEKMGDECVGGYHPEIGGHVIRVLTKLRAKHAAGEHTWGIDGHVGKITDMKTYGLYESASVKIQTLKTAIEATRVLLRVDDIVQATRKDKSGGGGRGAAAVQDMGQGADGEGGEPEMP
;
A
#
# COMPACT_ATOMS: atom_id res chain seq x y z
N MET A 1 40.60 -5.86 -1.44
CA MET A 1 40.67 -7.11 -0.63
C MET A 1 41.98 -7.84 -0.83
N GLN A 2 42.56 -7.85 -2.04
CA GLN A 2 43.86 -8.49 -2.30
C GLN A 2 45.02 -7.95 -1.43
N ASP A 3 45.11 -6.64 -1.15
CA ASP A 3 46.28 -5.99 -0.54
C ASP A 3 46.66 -6.44 0.90
N ARG A 4 45.81 -7.22 1.59
CA ARG A 4 46.06 -7.65 2.99
C ARG A 4 45.76 -9.13 3.27
N SER A 5 45.49 -9.94 2.25
CA SER A 5 45.26 -11.41 2.34
C SER A 5 44.32 -11.90 3.46
N ILE A 6 43.33 -11.09 3.86
CA ILE A 6 42.38 -11.46 4.93
C ILE A 6 41.23 -12.30 4.36
N HIS A 7 41.07 -13.52 4.86
CA HIS A 7 39.97 -14.41 4.46
C HIS A 7 38.59 -13.81 4.80
N THR A 8 37.65 -13.89 3.86
CA THR A 8 36.36 -13.18 3.93
C THR A 8 35.52 -13.53 5.15
N ILE A 9 35.55 -14.80 5.59
CA ILE A 9 34.90 -15.26 6.83
C ILE A 9 35.35 -14.45 8.06
N ARG A 10 36.64 -14.10 8.16
CA ARG A 10 37.17 -13.32 9.29
C ARG A 10 36.66 -11.87 9.28
N ILE A 11 36.45 -11.31 8.09
CA ILE A 11 35.85 -9.98 7.91
C ILE A 11 34.37 -10.01 8.32
N ILE A 12 33.62 -11.03 7.87
CA ILE A 12 32.21 -11.22 8.25
C ILE A 12 32.05 -11.40 9.77
N ALA A 13 32.92 -12.17 10.41
CA ALA A 13 32.92 -12.32 11.88
C ALA A 13 33.19 -10.98 12.59
N GLY A 14 34.15 -10.20 12.10
CA GLY A 14 34.43 -8.85 12.60
C GLY A 14 33.25 -7.89 12.45
N LEU A 15 32.56 -7.92 11.30
CA LEU A 15 31.37 -7.09 11.03
C LEU A 15 30.22 -7.39 12.01
N ASN A 16 30.00 -8.66 12.38
CA ASN A 16 28.99 -9.03 13.38
C ASN A 16 29.33 -8.46 14.77
N ALA A 17 30.61 -8.51 15.18
CA ALA A 17 31.05 -7.92 16.44
C ALA A 17 30.91 -6.38 16.45
N VAL A 18 31.25 -5.73 15.32
CA VAL A 18 31.05 -4.29 15.13
C VAL A 18 29.58 -3.92 15.21
N LEU A 19 28.67 -4.70 14.60
CA LEU A 19 27.22 -4.45 14.68
C LEU A 19 26.72 -4.47 16.13
N ALA A 20 27.12 -5.46 16.93
CA ALA A 20 26.72 -5.56 18.34
C ALA A 20 27.18 -4.33 19.15
N THR A 21 28.45 -3.94 19.02
CA THR A 21 28.99 -2.76 19.69
C THR A 21 28.31 -1.47 19.21
N ALA A 22 28.07 -1.32 17.90
CA ALA A 22 27.42 -0.15 17.33
C ALA A 22 25.98 0.02 17.82
N LEU A 23 25.21 -1.07 17.95
CA LEU A 23 23.85 -1.04 18.50
C LEU A 23 23.86 -0.58 19.96
N HIS A 24 24.74 -1.16 20.79
CA HIS A 24 24.91 -0.72 22.18
C HIS A 24 25.30 0.77 22.28
N THR A 25 26.18 1.26 21.40
CA THR A 25 26.54 2.69 21.34
C THR A 25 25.36 3.58 20.95
N VAL A 26 24.48 3.13 20.04
CA VAL A 26 23.25 3.88 19.69
C VAL A 26 22.30 3.96 20.89
N ASP A 27 22.14 2.87 21.65
CA ASP A 27 21.28 2.86 22.84
C ASP A 27 21.80 3.82 23.93
N HIS A 28 23.12 3.90 24.16
CA HIS A 28 23.74 4.85 25.10
C HIS A 28 23.64 6.33 24.71
N ILE A 29 23.58 6.63 23.40
CA ILE A 29 23.44 8.00 22.90
C ILE A 29 21.95 8.42 22.78
N SER A 30 21.04 7.44 22.76
CA SER A 30 19.61 7.69 22.60
C SER A 30 18.99 8.35 23.84
N ILE A 31 18.15 9.36 23.60
CA ILE A 31 17.40 10.07 24.63
C ILE A 31 15.97 9.51 24.62
N PRO A 32 15.39 9.09 25.76
CA PRO A 32 14.00 8.69 25.82
C PRO A 32 13.08 9.90 25.58
N ILE A 33 12.05 9.71 24.74
CA ILE A 33 11.04 10.73 24.42
C ILE A 33 9.69 10.19 24.86
N ASP A 34 8.88 11.03 25.50
CA ASP A 34 7.49 10.71 25.83
C ASP A 34 6.62 10.71 24.57
N THR A 35 5.93 9.59 24.32
CA THR A 35 5.03 9.41 23.18
C THR A 35 3.63 10.00 23.41
N SER A 36 3.31 10.39 24.65
CA SER A 36 2.06 11.07 25.00
C SER A 36 2.10 12.55 24.55
N SER A 37 3.25 13.20 24.70
CA SER A 37 3.44 14.63 24.44
C SER A 37 3.36 15.02 22.95
N ASP A 38 2.33 15.81 22.60
CA ASP A 38 2.17 16.39 21.25
C ASP A 38 3.40 17.20 20.82
N LYS A 39 4.00 17.98 21.72
CA LYS A 39 5.07 18.93 21.37
C LYS A 39 6.33 18.21 20.92
N ASP A 40 6.73 17.18 21.64
CA ASP A 40 7.95 16.41 21.36
C ASP A 40 7.77 15.54 20.11
N MET A 41 6.57 14.98 19.93
CA MET A 41 6.21 14.26 18.70
C MET A 41 6.15 15.17 17.47
N LEU A 42 5.60 16.39 17.57
CA LEU A 42 5.61 17.36 16.48
C LEU A 42 7.04 17.79 16.12
N ALA A 43 7.92 18.01 17.10
CA ALA A 43 9.33 18.30 16.85
C ALA A 43 10.02 17.16 16.08
N LEU A 44 9.81 15.90 16.50
CA LEU A 44 10.36 14.72 15.83
C LEU A 44 9.82 14.50 14.41
N ILE A 45 8.55 14.85 14.14
CA ILE A 45 8.00 14.77 12.78
C ILE A 45 8.55 15.91 11.90
N LYS A 46 8.74 17.11 12.46
CA LYS A 46 9.23 18.30 11.73
C LYS A 46 10.64 18.09 11.17
N THR A 47 11.53 17.46 11.93
CA THR A 47 12.90 17.14 11.49
C THR A 47 12.91 16.17 10.30
N ALA A 48 12.03 15.17 10.29
CA ALA A 48 11.88 14.22 9.20
C ALA A 48 11.21 14.80 7.93
N ILE A 49 10.62 16.00 8.01
CA ILE A 49 9.98 16.71 6.89
C ILE A 49 10.87 17.84 6.33
N GLY A 50 11.77 18.42 7.12
CA GLY A 50 12.51 19.65 6.78
C GLY A 50 13.29 19.66 5.46
N THR A 51 13.76 18.50 4.97
CA THR A 51 14.49 18.38 3.69
C THR A 51 13.60 18.11 2.47
N LYS A 52 12.28 18.05 2.64
CA LYS A 52 11.30 17.72 1.59
C LYS A 52 10.60 18.97 1.08
N PHE A 53 10.03 18.91 -0.13
CA PHE A 53 9.21 19.98 -0.73
C PHE A 53 8.15 20.56 0.24
N VAL A 54 7.58 19.71 1.09
CA VAL A 54 6.52 20.06 2.03
C VAL A 54 7.00 20.82 3.28
N ALA A 55 8.30 21.16 3.39
CA ALA A 55 8.84 21.95 4.50
C ALA A 55 8.13 23.32 4.68
N ARG A 56 7.63 23.91 3.58
CA ARG A 56 6.83 25.15 3.58
C ARG A 56 5.53 25.03 4.39
N TRP A 57 4.92 23.84 4.42
CA TRP A 57 3.71 23.52 5.18
C TRP A 57 4.02 22.53 6.32
N SER A 58 5.22 22.62 6.90
CA SER A 58 5.71 21.65 7.88
C SER A 58 4.76 21.51 9.08
N ASP A 59 4.25 22.60 9.64
CA ASP A 59 3.37 22.56 10.82
C ASP A 59 2.03 21.85 10.54
N LEU A 60 1.40 22.15 9.39
CA LEU A 60 0.19 21.44 8.93
C LEU A 60 0.48 19.94 8.78
N MET A 61 1.53 19.57 8.05
CA MET A 61 1.88 18.17 7.82
C MET A 61 2.23 17.40 9.10
N CYS A 62 2.87 18.06 10.08
CA CYS A 62 3.13 17.45 11.38
C CYS A 62 1.84 17.15 12.14
N SER A 63 0.88 18.09 12.13
CA SER A 63 -0.44 17.89 12.75
C SER A 63 -1.25 16.76 12.09
N LEU A 64 -1.23 16.69 10.75
CA LEU A 64 -1.90 15.65 9.98
C LEU A 64 -1.26 14.27 10.26
N ALA A 65 0.07 14.18 10.25
CA ALA A 65 0.77 12.95 10.55
C ALA A 65 0.48 12.45 11.97
N LEU A 66 0.53 13.33 12.98
CA LEU A 66 0.22 12.98 14.36
C LEU A 66 -1.24 12.52 14.53
N LYS A 67 -2.20 13.23 13.92
CA LYS A 67 -3.62 12.86 13.93
C LYS A 67 -3.86 11.51 13.24
N ALA A 68 -3.19 11.24 12.11
CA ALA A 68 -3.31 9.96 11.41
C ALA A 68 -2.78 8.78 12.25
N VAL A 69 -1.59 8.92 12.86
CA VAL A 69 -1.01 7.88 13.72
C VAL A 69 -1.92 7.61 14.93
N ARG A 70 -2.40 8.66 15.60
CA ARG A 70 -3.33 8.51 16.75
C ARG A 70 -4.64 7.84 16.34
N THR A 71 -5.22 8.18 15.19
CA THR A 71 -6.45 7.55 14.66
C THR A 71 -6.25 6.05 14.42
N VAL A 72 -5.11 5.63 13.86
CA VAL A 72 -4.81 4.19 13.64
C VAL A 72 -4.52 3.45 14.95
N THR A 73 -3.93 4.13 15.94
CA THR A 73 -3.56 3.57 17.26
C THR A 73 -4.79 3.38 18.16
N GLN A 74 -5.68 4.38 18.25
CA GLN A 74 -6.84 4.35 19.15
C GLN A 74 -7.93 3.34 18.73
N GLY A 75 -8.01 2.97 17.46
CA GLY A 75 -8.97 1.97 16.97
C GLY A 75 -8.67 0.52 17.39
N GLY A 76 -8.04 0.28 18.54
CA GLY A 76 -7.50 -1.00 18.97
C GLY A 76 -7.84 -1.45 20.39
N GLU A 77 -8.51 -0.64 21.22
CA GLU A 77 -8.72 -0.97 22.65
C GLU A 77 -9.91 -1.89 22.95
N THR A 78 -10.79 -2.17 21.98
CA THR A 78 -11.89 -3.12 22.17
C THR A 78 -12.03 -4.11 21.02
N HIS A 79 -11.92 -5.40 21.39
CA HIS A 79 -12.16 -6.62 20.64
C HIS A 79 -11.07 -7.11 19.66
N SER A 80 -10.71 -8.37 19.91
CA SER A 80 -9.67 -9.15 19.28
C SER A 80 -10.01 -9.63 17.86
N VAL A 81 -10.10 -8.72 16.89
CA VAL A 81 -10.04 -9.07 15.45
C VAL A 81 -9.20 -8.05 14.67
N GLY A 82 -7.92 -8.39 14.45
CA GLY A 82 -7.10 -7.87 13.35
C GLY A 82 -6.82 -6.36 13.30
N GLY A 83 -5.79 -5.90 14.02
CA GLY A 83 -5.13 -4.64 13.66
C GLY A 83 -4.01 -4.16 14.58
N VAL A 84 -4.15 -4.39 15.89
CA VAL A 84 -3.12 -4.10 16.89
C VAL A 84 -2.87 -5.39 17.67
N GLN A 85 -1.69 -5.99 17.50
CA GLN A 85 -1.23 -7.04 18.39
C GLN A 85 -0.26 -6.41 19.39
N VAL A 86 -0.64 -6.41 20.67
CA VAL A 86 0.29 -6.10 21.76
C VAL A 86 1.14 -7.35 21.99
N ILE A 87 2.23 -7.45 21.24
CA ILE A 87 3.23 -8.51 21.43
C ILE A 87 4.28 -7.95 22.39
N ASN A 88 4.43 -8.58 23.56
CA ASN A 88 5.42 -8.21 24.58
C ASN A 88 5.38 -6.72 24.99
N GLY A 89 4.19 -6.12 25.10
CA GLY A 89 4.02 -4.71 25.48
C GLY A 89 4.34 -3.68 24.38
N MET A 90 4.69 -4.12 23.16
CA MET A 90 4.88 -3.22 22.02
C MET A 90 3.59 -3.09 21.19
N THR A 91 3.10 -1.87 21.04
CA THR A 91 1.96 -1.55 20.18
C THR A 91 2.39 -1.60 18.71
N THR A 92 1.93 -2.62 17.99
CA THR A 92 2.18 -2.74 16.54
C THR A 92 1.20 -1.86 15.74
N ILE A 93 1.73 -0.96 14.90
CA ILE A 93 0.94 -0.02 14.08
C ILE A 93 1.12 -0.37 12.59
N ASP A 94 0.14 -1.04 11.97
CA ASP A 94 0.15 -1.30 10.52
C ASP A 94 -0.39 -0.09 9.74
N ILE A 95 0.51 0.84 9.44
CA ILE A 95 0.19 2.04 8.65
C ILE A 95 -0.32 1.64 7.25
N LYS A 96 0.29 0.64 6.60
CA LYS A 96 0.03 0.29 5.20
C LYS A 96 -1.39 -0.25 4.97
N ARG A 97 -1.96 -0.97 5.94
CA ARG A 97 -3.34 -1.47 5.84
C ARG A 97 -4.35 -0.40 6.20
N TYR A 98 -4.14 0.33 7.30
CA TYR A 98 -5.20 1.15 7.91
C TYR A 98 -5.15 2.63 7.54
N ALA A 99 -3.98 3.22 7.31
CA ALA A 99 -3.89 4.55 6.71
C ALA A 99 -3.97 4.43 5.18
N ARG A 100 -5.04 4.99 4.59
CA ARG A 100 -5.17 5.19 3.14
C ARG A 100 -4.99 6.66 2.83
N ASP A 101 -3.99 7.00 2.01
CA ASP A 101 -3.95 8.27 1.30
C ASP A 101 -4.88 8.19 0.09
N GLU A 102 -5.86 9.10 0.00
CA GLU A 102 -6.60 9.35 -1.22
C GLU A 102 -6.18 10.71 -1.75
N LYS A 103 -5.64 10.72 -2.97
CA LYS A 103 -5.20 11.95 -3.64
C LYS A 103 -6.36 12.46 -4.49
N VAL A 104 -7.15 13.33 -3.89
CA VAL A 104 -8.15 14.13 -4.60
C VAL A 104 -7.39 15.31 -5.23
N PRO A 105 -7.45 15.49 -6.56
CA PRO A 105 -6.79 16.63 -7.16
C PRO A 105 -7.60 17.93 -7.01
N GLY A 106 -6.95 19.08 -7.29
CA GLY A 106 -7.49 20.39 -6.98
C GLY A 106 -7.46 20.76 -5.48
N GLY A 107 -8.10 21.88 -5.13
CA GLY A 107 -8.07 22.45 -3.77
C GLY A 107 -6.74 23.10 -3.39
N THR A 108 -6.65 23.60 -2.16
CA THR A 108 -5.37 24.04 -1.56
C THR A 108 -4.79 22.98 -0.63
N ILE A 109 -3.46 23.00 -0.42
CA ILE A 109 -2.79 22.06 0.51
C ILE A 109 -3.36 22.18 1.94
N GLU A 110 -3.85 23.37 2.31
CA GLU A 110 -4.44 23.68 3.62
C GLU A 110 -5.83 23.05 3.84
N GLU A 111 -6.55 22.68 2.78
CA GLU A 111 -7.81 21.92 2.84
C GLU A 111 -7.57 20.41 3.12
N SER A 112 -6.31 19.95 3.10
CA SER A 112 -5.97 18.55 3.39
C SER A 112 -6.25 18.21 4.86
N GLN A 113 -7.16 17.26 5.10
CA GLN A 113 -7.56 16.83 6.44
C GLN A 113 -7.50 15.31 6.62
N VAL A 114 -7.12 14.87 7.83
CA VAL A 114 -7.30 13.47 8.24
C VAL A 114 -8.76 13.24 8.63
N LEU A 115 -9.46 12.46 7.82
CA LEU A 115 -10.79 11.94 8.08
C LEU A 115 -10.70 10.68 8.97
N SER A 116 -11.43 10.66 10.08
CA SER A 116 -11.60 9.46 10.92
C SER A 116 -12.71 8.57 10.35
N GLY A 117 -12.45 7.99 9.18
CA GLY A 117 -13.42 7.19 8.41
C GLY A 117 -12.81 6.62 7.13
N VAL A 118 -13.65 6.16 6.20
CA VAL A 118 -13.22 5.63 4.90
C VAL A 118 -13.78 6.48 3.77
N LEU A 119 -12.89 7.08 2.97
CA LEU A 119 -13.27 7.74 1.73
C LEU A 119 -13.38 6.71 0.60
N ILE A 120 -14.47 6.78 -0.19
CA ILE A 120 -14.76 5.87 -1.28
C ILE A 120 -15.05 6.70 -2.55
N ASN A 121 -14.26 6.50 -3.60
CA ASN A 121 -14.52 7.10 -4.91
C ASN A 121 -15.62 6.32 -5.68
N LYS A 122 -16.86 6.45 -5.19
CA LYS A 122 -18.11 5.93 -5.78
C LYS A 122 -19.28 6.86 -5.47
N ASP A 123 -20.07 7.20 -6.49
CA ASP A 123 -21.39 7.86 -6.34
C ASP A 123 -22.48 6.80 -6.11
N ILE A 124 -23.69 7.23 -5.75
CA ILE A 124 -24.85 6.36 -5.55
C ILE A 124 -25.29 5.73 -6.88
N THR A 125 -25.89 4.55 -6.80
CA THR A 125 -26.50 3.87 -7.95
C THR A 125 -27.64 4.68 -8.61
N HIS A 126 -28.53 5.29 -7.82
CA HIS A 126 -29.73 5.98 -8.33
C HIS A 126 -29.82 7.44 -7.85
N PRO A 127 -30.07 8.45 -8.73
CA PRO A 127 -30.02 9.87 -8.37
C PRO A 127 -30.98 10.35 -7.27
N LYS A 128 -32.12 9.66 -7.08
CA LYS A 128 -33.12 10.00 -6.04
C LYS A 128 -32.82 9.41 -4.65
N MET A 129 -31.77 8.59 -4.50
CA MET A 129 -31.37 8.05 -3.19
C MET A 129 -30.75 9.14 -2.29
N ARG A 130 -30.70 8.90 -0.98
CA ARG A 130 -30.20 9.89 -0.01
C ARG A 130 -28.68 10.06 -0.14
N ARG A 131 -28.25 11.30 -0.40
CA ARG A 131 -26.83 11.69 -0.40
C ARG A 131 -26.25 12.00 0.99
N ARG A 132 -27.09 12.04 2.02
CA ARG A 132 -26.70 12.42 3.37
C ARG A 132 -27.58 11.72 4.41
N THR A 133 -26.97 10.97 5.32
CA THR A 133 -27.65 10.23 6.41
C THR A 133 -26.82 10.32 7.68
N ALA A 134 -27.44 10.76 8.79
CA ALA A 134 -26.81 10.76 10.11
C ALA A 134 -27.03 9.41 10.81
N ASN A 135 -26.01 8.93 11.54
CA ASN A 135 -26.01 7.63 12.22
C ASN A 135 -26.54 6.45 11.38
N PRO A 136 -26.07 6.25 10.13
CA PRO A 136 -26.62 5.24 9.23
C PRO A 136 -26.35 3.81 9.74
N ARG A 137 -27.33 2.93 9.58
CA ARG A 137 -27.16 1.48 9.74
C ARG A 137 -26.59 0.90 8.44
N ILE A 138 -25.40 0.31 8.51
CA ILE A 138 -24.60 -0.09 7.34
C ILE A 138 -24.51 -1.61 7.24
N ILE A 139 -24.75 -2.17 6.05
CA ILE A 139 -24.56 -3.58 5.73
C ILE A 139 -23.53 -3.74 4.61
N LEU A 140 -22.59 -4.68 4.77
CA LEU A 140 -21.54 -4.98 3.80
C LEU A 140 -21.75 -6.36 3.17
N LEU A 141 -21.79 -6.43 1.83
CA LEU A 141 -22.05 -7.66 1.08
C LEU A 141 -20.93 -7.95 0.06
N ASP A 142 -20.44 -9.19 0.00
CA ASP A 142 -19.61 -9.67 -1.13
C ASP A 142 -20.49 -10.18 -2.29
N CYS A 143 -21.78 -10.47 -2.06
CA CYS A 143 -22.67 -10.90 -3.14
C CYS A 143 -23.16 -9.75 -4.04
N PRO A 144 -23.36 -10.00 -5.35
CA PRO A 144 -24.13 -9.10 -6.20
C PRO A 144 -25.62 -9.16 -5.85
N LEU A 145 -26.30 -8.02 -5.98
CA LEU A 145 -27.77 -7.93 -5.92
C LEU A 145 -28.33 -7.98 -7.35
N GLU A 146 -28.10 -9.11 -8.00
CA GLU A 146 -28.42 -9.40 -9.41
C GLU A 146 -28.99 -10.82 -9.51
N TYR A 147 -29.74 -11.11 -10.57
CA TYR A 147 -30.24 -12.47 -10.80
C TYR A 147 -29.07 -13.46 -10.93
N LYS A 148 -29.15 -14.55 -10.16
CA LYS A 148 -28.14 -15.60 -10.18
C LYS A 148 -28.67 -16.79 -10.97
N LYS A 149 -27.96 -17.14 -12.04
CA LYS A 149 -28.14 -18.41 -12.74
C LYS A 149 -27.74 -19.56 -11.81
N GLY A 150 -28.35 -20.73 -12.01
CA GLY A 150 -27.97 -21.94 -11.29
C GLY A 150 -26.50 -22.31 -11.53
N GLU A 151 -25.85 -22.88 -10.51
CA GLU A 151 -24.45 -23.34 -10.60
C GLU A 151 -24.32 -24.60 -11.47
N SER A 152 -25.40 -25.40 -11.55
CA SER A 152 -25.53 -26.54 -12.46
C SER A 152 -25.89 -26.10 -13.89
N GLN A 153 -25.48 -26.89 -14.88
CA GLN A 153 -25.89 -26.77 -16.29
C GLN A 153 -27.42 -26.70 -16.39
N THR A 154 -27.97 -25.50 -16.59
CA THR A 154 -29.40 -25.23 -16.64
C THR A 154 -29.76 -24.75 -18.05
N ASN A 155 -30.15 -25.69 -18.92
CA ASN A 155 -30.71 -25.34 -20.22
C ASN A 155 -32.17 -24.94 -20.05
N ILE A 156 -32.55 -23.81 -20.65
CA ILE A 156 -33.92 -23.33 -20.71
C ILE A 156 -34.31 -23.37 -22.19
N GLU A 157 -35.21 -24.28 -22.55
CA GLU A 157 -35.79 -24.37 -23.88
C GLU A 157 -37.09 -23.55 -23.89
N ILE A 158 -37.11 -22.47 -24.67
CA ILE A 158 -38.26 -21.57 -24.79
C ILE A 158 -39.04 -21.99 -26.04
N SER A 159 -40.27 -22.45 -25.85
CA SER A 159 -41.11 -22.98 -26.94
C SER A 159 -42.39 -22.17 -27.16
N LYS A 160 -42.89 -21.52 -26.10
CA LYS A 160 -44.09 -20.69 -26.13
C LYS A 160 -43.76 -19.26 -25.71
N GLU A 161 -44.51 -18.30 -26.23
CA GLU A 161 -44.39 -16.88 -25.84
C GLU A 161 -44.70 -16.68 -24.34
N GLU A 162 -45.62 -17.47 -23.78
CA GLU A 162 -45.93 -17.52 -22.34
C GLU A 162 -44.76 -17.97 -21.45
N ASP A 163 -43.79 -18.74 -21.98
CA ASP A 163 -42.61 -19.15 -21.22
C ASP A 163 -41.71 -17.93 -20.93
N TRP A 164 -41.67 -16.96 -21.85
CA TRP A 164 -40.86 -15.74 -21.71
C TRP A 164 -41.33 -14.84 -20.57
N ALA A 165 -42.65 -14.65 -20.45
CA ALA A 165 -43.25 -13.88 -19.35
C ALA A 165 -42.92 -14.52 -17.99
N ARG A 166 -43.05 -15.84 -17.86
CA ARG A 166 -42.73 -16.57 -16.63
C ARG A 166 -41.25 -16.46 -16.22
N ILE A 167 -40.32 -16.42 -17.17
CA ILE A 167 -38.89 -16.23 -16.88
C ILE A 167 -38.63 -14.83 -16.27
N LEU A 168 -39.28 -13.80 -16.80
CA LEU A 168 -39.18 -12.43 -16.28
C LEU A 168 -39.78 -12.32 -14.86
N GLU A 169 -40.95 -12.94 -14.62
CA GLU A 169 -41.57 -13.00 -13.30
C GLU A 169 -40.66 -13.68 -12.26
N ILE A 170 -40.01 -14.79 -12.62
CA ILE A 170 -39.06 -15.50 -11.74
C ILE A 170 -37.83 -14.63 -11.41
N GLU A 171 -37.30 -13.89 -12.39
CA GLU A 171 -36.18 -12.97 -12.16
C GLU A 171 -36.57 -11.83 -11.20
N GLU A 172 -37.72 -11.20 -11.41
CA GLU A 172 -38.22 -10.15 -10.51
C GLU A 172 -38.50 -10.69 -9.10
N GLU A 173 -39.12 -11.86 -8.98
CA GLU A 173 -39.46 -12.46 -7.69
C GLU A 173 -38.20 -12.84 -6.90
N GLN A 174 -37.16 -13.36 -7.55
CA GLN A 174 -35.88 -13.66 -6.90
C GLN A 174 -35.19 -12.39 -6.38
N ILE A 175 -35.15 -11.33 -7.18
CA ILE A 175 -34.55 -10.04 -6.75
C ILE A 175 -35.35 -9.44 -5.60
N LYS A 176 -36.69 -9.51 -5.67
CA LYS A 176 -37.60 -9.03 -4.63
C LYS A 176 -37.39 -9.77 -3.31
N LYS A 177 -37.34 -11.11 -3.31
CA LYS A 177 -37.07 -11.95 -2.12
C LYS A 177 -35.74 -11.59 -1.43
N VAL A 178 -34.70 -11.28 -2.20
CA VAL A 178 -33.40 -10.84 -1.66
C VAL A 178 -33.49 -9.43 -1.06
N CYS A 179 -34.22 -8.51 -1.71
CA CYS A 179 -34.41 -7.14 -1.20
C CYS A 179 -35.27 -7.12 0.06
N GLU A 180 -36.35 -7.93 0.14
CA GLU A 180 -37.23 -8.01 1.31
C GLU A 180 -36.47 -8.45 2.57
N LYS A 181 -35.59 -9.46 2.45
CA LYS A 181 -34.68 -9.85 3.55
C LYS A 181 -33.77 -8.69 4.00
N LEU A 182 -33.24 -7.89 3.07
CA LEU A 182 -32.44 -6.70 3.45
C LEU A 182 -33.29 -5.62 4.15
N ILE A 183 -34.54 -5.44 3.72
CA ILE A 183 -35.46 -4.44 4.28
C ILE A 183 -35.90 -4.82 5.70
N GLU A 184 -36.03 -6.11 6.01
CA GLU A 184 -36.32 -6.63 7.36
C GLU A 184 -35.34 -6.10 8.41
N PHE A 185 -34.03 -6.13 8.11
CA PHE A 185 -32.98 -5.58 8.96
C PHE A 185 -32.98 -4.05 9.07
N LYS A 186 -33.78 -3.32 8.28
CA LYS A 186 -33.89 -1.85 8.23
C LYS A 186 -32.52 -1.10 8.18
N PRO A 187 -31.67 -1.37 7.18
CA PRO A 187 -30.45 -0.60 6.95
C PRO A 187 -30.75 0.74 6.27
N ASP A 188 -29.88 1.74 6.46
CA ASP A 188 -29.92 2.99 5.71
C ASP A 188 -28.99 2.95 4.49
N LEU A 189 -27.92 2.15 4.58
CA LEU A 189 -26.85 2.04 3.58
C LEU A 189 -26.46 0.57 3.36
N VAL A 190 -26.51 0.13 2.11
CA VAL A 190 -26.03 -1.20 1.68
C VAL A 190 -24.85 -1.00 0.74
N ILE A 191 -23.73 -1.65 1.04
CA ILE A 191 -22.50 -1.56 0.25
C ILE A 191 -22.18 -2.96 -0.31
N THR A 192 -22.07 -3.08 -1.63
CA THR A 192 -21.74 -4.35 -2.30
C THR A 192 -20.36 -4.30 -2.96
N GLU A 193 -19.61 -5.41 -2.87
CA GLU A 193 -18.35 -5.58 -3.61
C GLU A 193 -18.60 -5.69 -5.13
N LYS A 194 -19.76 -6.21 -5.55
CA LYS A 194 -20.11 -6.48 -6.94
C LYS A 194 -21.15 -5.48 -7.47
N GLY A 195 -21.94 -5.87 -8.47
CA GLY A 195 -23.01 -5.04 -9.01
C GLY A 195 -24.32 -5.10 -8.20
N VAL A 196 -25.26 -4.27 -8.64
CA VAL A 196 -26.62 -4.12 -8.10
C VAL A 196 -27.53 -3.86 -9.31
N SER A 197 -28.46 -4.77 -9.57
CA SER A 197 -29.45 -4.67 -10.66
C SER A 197 -30.34 -3.44 -10.49
N ASP A 198 -30.81 -2.86 -11.60
CA ASP A 198 -31.68 -1.67 -11.56
C ASP A 198 -33.05 -1.99 -10.91
N LEU A 199 -33.54 -3.23 -11.03
CA LEU A 199 -34.70 -3.72 -10.26
C LEU A 199 -34.44 -3.65 -8.74
N ALA A 200 -33.27 -4.11 -8.29
CA ALA A 200 -32.89 -4.05 -6.88
C ALA A 200 -32.77 -2.60 -6.39
N GLN A 201 -32.22 -1.70 -7.22
CA GLN A 201 -32.16 -0.26 -6.89
C GLN A 201 -33.54 0.35 -6.69
N HIS A 202 -34.54 -0.04 -7.50
CA HIS A 202 -35.92 0.44 -7.37
C HIS A 202 -36.59 -0.05 -6.07
N TYR A 203 -36.39 -1.31 -5.69
CA TYR A 203 -36.89 -1.84 -4.41
C TYR A 203 -36.21 -1.18 -3.20
N LEU A 204 -34.88 -1.04 -3.22
CA LEU A 204 -34.12 -0.35 -2.18
C LEU A 204 -34.51 1.13 -2.06
N LEU A 205 -34.73 1.82 -3.19
CA LEU A 205 -35.20 3.21 -3.21
C LEU A 205 -36.59 3.36 -2.57
N LYS A 206 -37.53 2.44 -2.83
CA LYS A 206 -38.87 2.44 -2.18
C LYS A 206 -38.76 2.24 -0.67
N ALA A 207 -37.86 1.36 -0.23
CA ALA A 207 -37.51 1.19 1.19
C ALA A 207 -36.61 2.32 1.74
N ASN A 208 -36.27 3.32 0.91
CA ASN A 208 -35.48 4.49 1.27
C ASN A 208 -34.01 4.16 1.65
N ILE A 209 -33.50 3.02 1.18
CA ILE A 209 -32.15 2.52 1.43
C ILE A 209 -31.20 3.03 0.34
N THR A 210 -30.02 3.50 0.73
CA THR A 210 -28.98 3.95 -0.20
C THR A 210 -28.08 2.78 -0.58
N ALA A 211 -27.78 2.59 -1.86
CA ALA A 211 -26.93 1.50 -2.34
C ALA A 211 -25.63 2.01 -2.97
N LEU A 212 -24.50 1.44 -2.56
CA LEU A 212 -23.20 1.60 -3.21
C LEU A 212 -22.78 0.28 -3.85
N ARG A 213 -22.35 0.33 -5.12
CA ARG A 213 -21.93 -0.84 -5.90
C ARG A 213 -20.44 -0.78 -6.26
N ARG A 214 -19.84 -1.95 -6.46
CA ARG A 214 -18.46 -2.13 -6.95
C ARG A 214 -17.41 -1.46 -6.05
N VAL A 215 -17.57 -1.59 -4.73
CA VAL A 215 -16.55 -1.17 -3.75
C VAL A 215 -15.44 -2.22 -3.67
N ARG A 216 -14.18 -1.82 -3.54
CA ARG A 216 -13.04 -2.75 -3.50
C ARG A 216 -13.02 -3.50 -2.17
N LYS A 217 -12.63 -4.79 -2.18
CA LYS A 217 -12.47 -5.61 -0.97
C LYS A 217 -11.55 -5.00 0.09
N SER A 218 -10.48 -4.33 -0.34
CA SER A 218 -9.57 -3.57 0.54
C SER A 218 -10.28 -2.47 1.34
N ASP A 219 -11.36 -1.94 0.80
CA ASP A 219 -12.06 -0.78 1.34
C ASP A 219 -13.21 -1.28 2.22
N ASN A 220 -13.92 -2.34 1.81
CA ASN A 220 -14.86 -3.08 2.68
C ASN A 220 -14.19 -3.53 3.99
N ASN A 221 -12.95 -4.05 3.94
CA ASN A 221 -12.19 -4.41 5.14
C ASN A 221 -11.90 -3.21 6.07
N ARG A 222 -11.78 -1.99 5.53
CA ARG A 222 -11.62 -0.76 6.33
C ARG A 222 -12.95 -0.25 6.86
N ILE A 223 -14.01 -0.33 6.07
CA ILE A 223 -15.38 0.05 6.47
C ILE A 223 -15.84 -0.85 7.63
N THR A 224 -15.55 -2.16 7.57
CA THR A 224 -15.75 -3.12 8.66
C THR A 224 -15.20 -2.58 9.98
N ARG A 225 -13.93 -2.13 10.00
CA ARG A 225 -13.28 -1.57 11.20
C ARG A 225 -13.83 -0.20 11.61
N ALA A 226 -14.29 0.62 10.66
CA ALA A 226 -14.83 1.95 10.93
C ALA A 226 -16.31 1.96 11.37
N THR A 227 -17.07 0.90 11.11
CA THR A 227 -18.52 0.84 11.32
C THR A 227 -18.97 -0.28 12.26
N GLY A 228 -18.11 -1.27 12.51
CA GLY A 228 -18.43 -2.50 13.22
C GLY A 228 -19.14 -3.55 12.36
N ALA A 229 -19.52 -3.24 11.11
CA ALA A 229 -20.25 -4.16 10.23
C ALA A 229 -19.38 -5.35 9.81
N THR A 230 -19.94 -6.56 9.77
CA THR A 230 -19.25 -7.73 9.21
C THR A 230 -19.51 -7.84 7.69
N ILE A 231 -18.61 -8.47 6.94
CA ILE A 231 -18.80 -8.69 5.49
C ILE A 231 -19.54 -10.02 5.30
N VAL A 232 -20.74 -9.96 4.72
CA VAL A 232 -21.61 -11.13 4.54
C VAL A 232 -21.61 -11.60 3.08
N ASN A 233 -21.33 -12.90 2.88
CA ASN A 233 -21.21 -13.49 1.53
C ASN A 233 -22.56 -13.80 0.86
N ARG A 234 -23.61 -14.08 1.63
CA ARG A 234 -24.97 -14.41 1.14
C ARG A 234 -25.99 -13.73 2.04
N VAL A 235 -26.94 -12.98 1.46
CA VAL A 235 -28.01 -12.26 2.20
C VAL A 235 -28.82 -13.17 3.12
N GLU A 236 -28.91 -14.47 2.81
CA GLU A 236 -29.60 -15.47 3.63
C GLU A 236 -28.91 -15.77 4.97
N ASN A 237 -27.62 -15.47 5.09
CA ASN A 237 -26.83 -15.71 6.30
C ASN A 237 -26.66 -14.44 7.16
N LEU A 238 -27.30 -13.34 6.76
CA LEU A 238 -27.24 -12.04 7.43
C LEU A 238 -27.91 -12.10 8.80
N ARG A 239 -27.28 -11.49 9.80
CA ARG A 239 -27.76 -11.41 11.19
C ARG A 239 -27.78 -9.97 11.68
N ASP A 240 -28.55 -9.67 12.72
CA ASP A 240 -28.54 -8.35 13.35
C ASP A 240 -27.15 -7.94 13.89
N SER A 241 -26.31 -8.91 14.26
CA SER A 241 -24.93 -8.70 14.68
C SER A 241 -24.01 -8.16 13.58
N ASP A 242 -24.41 -8.28 12.31
CA ASP A 242 -23.60 -7.92 11.15
C ASP A 242 -23.81 -6.45 10.73
N VAL A 243 -24.84 -5.79 11.28
CA VAL A 243 -25.22 -4.42 10.96
C VAL A 243 -24.34 -3.43 11.71
N GLY A 244 -23.52 -2.68 10.98
CA GLY A 244 -22.68 -1.63 11.55
C GLY A 244 -23.50 -0.41 11.98
N THR A 245 -23.31 0.01 13.23
CA THR A 245 -23.98 1.17 13.85
C THR A 245 -23.00 2.25 14.30
N GLN A 246 -21.68 2.02 14.21
CA GLN A 246 -20.65 2.91 14.74
C GLN A 246 -20.29 4.07 13.80
N CYS A 247 -21.03 4.25 12.70
CA CYS A 247 -20.84 5.35 11.76
C CYS A 247 -21.63 6.58 12.21
N GLY A 248 -20.97 7.71 12.46
CA GLY A 248 -21.66 8.96 12.83
C GLY A 248 -22.38 9.65 11.65
N MET A 249 -21.80 9.60 10.44
CA MET A 249 -22.32 10.34 9.29
C MET A 249 -21.90 9.72 7.96
N PHE A 250 -22.86 9.58 7.04
CA PHE A 250 -22.61 9.32 5.62
C PHE A 250 -23.00 10.55 4.79
N TYR A 251 -22.11 10.98 3.89
CA TYR A 251 -22.35 12.05 2.94
C TYR A 251 -21.56 11.84 1.65
N ILE A 252 -22.00 12.46 0.54
CA ILE A 252 -21.32 12.43 -0.77
C ILE A 252 -21.14 13.85 -1.30
N GLU A 253 -19.90 14.18 -1.61
CA GLU A 253 -19.48 15.45 -2.21
C GLU A 253 -18.63 15.18 -3.46
N LYS A 254 -18.55 16.17 -4.37
CA LYS A 254 -17.72 16.11 -5.58
C LYS A 254 -16.55 17.08 -5.43
N MET A 255 -15.34 16.64 -5.73
CA MET A 255 -14.09 17.42 -5.71
C MET A 255 -13.30 17.15 -7.01
N GLY A 256 -12.45 18.10 -7.43
CA GLY A 256 -12.01 18.29 -8.83
C GLY A 256 -10.63 17.76 -9.22
N ASP A 257 -9.91 18.53 -10.06
CA ASP A 257 -8.69 18.19 -10.82
C ASP A 257 -7.66 19.37 -10.78
N GLU A 258 -6.34 19.27 -11.05
CA GLU A 258 -5.46 18.15 -11.43
C GLU A 258 -4.12 18.17 -10.61
N CYS A 259 -2.92 18.17 -11.24
CA CYS A 259 -1.58 18.05 -10.63
C CYS A 259 -0.56 19.07 -11.21
N VAL A 260 0.56 19.40 -10.51
CA VAL A 260 2.00 19.37 -10.96
C VAL A 260 2.95 19.51 -9.72
N GLY A 261 4.21 19.05 -9.77
CA GLY A 261 5.24 19.18 -8.70
C GLY A 261 6.55 19.88 -9.12
N GLY A 262 7.61 19.84 -8.26
CA GLY A 262 8.91 20.50 -8.53
C GLY A 262 10.11 20.02 -7.69
N TYR A 263 11.33 20.34 -8.15
CA TYR A 263 12.65 19.92 -7.62
C TYR A 263 13.40 21.05 -6.87
N HIS A 264 14.48 20.71 -6.14
CA HIS A 264 15.43 21.68 -5.56
C HIS A 264 16.88 21.14 -5.53
N PRO A 265 17.95 21.96 -5.61
CA PRO A 265 19.35 21.49 -5.66
C PRO A 265 20.04 21.40 -4.28
N GLU A 266 21.14 20.64 -4.20
CA GLU A 266 21.97 20.47 -3.01
C GLU A 266 23.11 21.51 -2.88
N ILE A 267 23.62 21.70 -1.66
CA ILE A 267 24.62 22.74 -1.31
C ILE A 267 26.02 22.12 -1.15
N GLY A 268 27.01 22.64 -1.87
CA GLY A 268 28.40 22.18 -1.80
C GLY A 268 29.22 22.86 -0.69
N GLY A 269 29.70 22.09 0.29
CA GLY A 269 30.62 22.54 1.35
C GLY A 269 31.93 21.74 1.38
N HIS A 270 33.03 22.35 1.82
CA HIS A 270 34.34 21.68 1.93
C HIS A 270 34.39 20.66 3.08
N VAL A 271 34.00 19.42 2.78
CA VAL A 271 33.81 18.28 3.68
C VAL A 271 34.97 18.06 4.68
N ILE A 272 36.22 18.10 4.22
CA ILE A 272 37.41 17.74 5.02
C ILE A 272 37.55 18.63 6.27
N ARG A 273 37.39 19.95 6.13
CA ARG A 273 37.60 20.91 7.23
C ARG A 273 36.53 20.80 8.32
N VAL A 274 35.33 20.35 7.94
CA VAL A 274 34.21 20.14 8.87
C VAL A 274 34.39 18.82 9.62
N LEU A 275 34.73 17.73 8.93
CA LEU A 275 34.92 16.41 9.55
C LEU A 275 36.03 16.41 10.63
N THR A 276 37.17 17.06 10.38
CA THR A 276 38.27 17.11 11.36
C THR A 276 37.86 17.82 12.65
N LYS A 277 37.13 18.94 12.54
CA LYS A 277 36.62 19.69 13.69
C LYS A 277 35.53 18.93 14.46
N LEU A 278 34.67 18.19 13.75
CA LEU A 278 33.61 17.39 14.37
C LEU A 278 34.18 16.22 15.18
N ARG A 279 35.15 15.48 14.60
CA ARG A 279 35.85 14.38 15.28
C ARG A 279 36.55 14.84 16.56
N ALA A 280 37.15 16.03 16.56
CA ALA A 280 37.79 16.58 17.75
C ALA A 280 36.80 16.81 18.91
N LYS A 281 35.56 17.25 18.62
CA LYS A 281 34.50 17.39 19.64
C LYS A 281 33.97 16.05 20.14
N HIS A 282 33.72 15.10 19.23
CA HIS A 282 33.27 13.76 19.61
C HIS A 282 34.30 13.02 20.47
N ALA A 283 35.60 13.24 20.22
CA ALA A 283 36.70 12.70 21.04
C ALA A 283 36.78 13.33 22.45
N ALA A 284 36.22 14.54 22.65
CA ALA A 284 36.11 15.19 23.95
C ALA A 284 34.88 14.71 24.77
N GLY A 285 34.14 13.71 24.28
CA GLY A 285 32.95 13.14 24.95
C GLY A 285 31.61 13.79 24.55
N GLU A 286 31.61 14.79 23.68
CA GLU A 286 30.39 15.49 23.28
C GLU A 286 29.71 14.82 22.07
N HIS A 287 28.89 13.79 22.30
CA HIS A 287 28.34 12.95 21.21
C HIS A 287 27.18 13.56 20.40
N THR A 288 26.60 14.70 20.82
CA THR A 288 25.44 15.32 20.14
C THR A 288 25.77 16.45 19.17
N TRP A 289 27.05 16.75 18.94
CA TRP A 289 27.43 17.66 17.87
C TRP A 289 27.21 17.03 16.49
N GLY A 290 26.72 17.84 15.56
CA GLY A 290 26.45 17.45 14.18
C GLY A 290 26.81 18.58 13.21
N ILE A 291 26.31 18.47 11.97
CA ILE A 291 26.56 19.46 10.91
C ILE A 291 25.21 20.02 10.48
N ASP A 292 25.08 21.34 10.50
CA ASP A 292 23.94 22.04 9.91
C ASP A 292 24.03 21.99 8.38
N GLY A 293 23.01 21.44 7.73
CA GLY A 293 22.92 21.32 6.27
C GLY A 293 22.69 22.64 5.53
N HIS A 294 22.21 23.69 6.18
CA HIS A 294 22.01 25.00 5.55
C HIS A 294 23.29 25.83 5.52
N VAL A 295 24.08 25.79 6.60
CA VAL A 295 25.26 26.66 6.78
C VAL A 295 26.59 25.88 6.64
N GLY A 296 26.57 24.55 6.66
CA GLY A 296 27.77 23.71 6.57
C GLY A 296 28.71 23.83 7.78
N LYS A 297 28.17 24.26 8.94
CA LYS A 297 28.91 24.47 10.19
C LYS A 297 28.55 23.42 11.24
N ILE A 298 29.41 23.29 12.24
CA ILE A 298 29.22 22.36 13.36
C ILE A 298 28.40 23.06 14.44
N THR A 299 27.26 22.47 14.77
CA THR A 299 26.29 22.93 15.77
C THR A 299 26.00 21.76 16.72
N ASP A 300 25.43 22.00 17.91
CA ASP A 300 24.91 20.91 18.75
C ASP A 300 23.46 20.60 18.36
N MET A 301 23.15 19.32 18.17
CA MET A 301 21.83 18.91 17.66
C MET A 301 20.74 19.05 18.71
N LYS A 302 21.07 19.03 20.02
CA LYS A 302 20.08 19.25 21.09
C LYS A 302 19.55 20.68 21.05
N THR A 303 20.46 21.67 21.00
CA THR A 303 20.09 23.09 20.91
C THR A 303 19.47 23.46 19.57
N TYR A 304 19.86 22.80 18.47
CA TYR A 304 19.22 22.94 17.16
C TYR A 304 17.85 22.24 17.06
N GLY A 305 17.48 21.41 18.04
CA GLY A 305 16.20 20.69 18.09
C GLY A 305 16.05 19.58 17.05
N LEU A 306 17.16 19.08 16.49
CA LEU A 306 17.13 18.09 15.41
C LEU A 306 17.36 16.67 15.93
N TYR A 307 16.24 15.97 16.13
CA TYR A 307 16.18 14.58 16.57
C TYR A 307 15.71 13.65 15.44
N GLU A 308 16.17 12.41 15.45
CA GLU A 308 15.76 11.35 14.54
C GLU A 308 15.52 10.07 15.34
N SER A 309 14.57 9.23 14.92
CA SER A 309 14.25 7.99 15.63
C SER A 309 15.42 7.00 15.63
N ALA A 310 15.81 6.53 16.82
CA ALA A 310 16.83 5.50 16.99
C ALA A 310 16.52 4.22 16.18
N SER A 311 15.24 3.87 16.03
CA SER A 311 14.79 2.71 15.23
C SER A 311 15.25 2.79 13.78
N VAL A 312 15.30 3.99 13.18
CA VAL A 312 15.81 4.20 11.82
C VAL A 312 17.30 3.90 11.78
N LYS A 313 18.10 4.48 12.70
CA LYS A 313 19.55 4.25 12.78
C LYS A 313 19.90 2.78 13.02
N ILE A 314 19.21 2.13 13.96
CA ILE A 314 19.33 0.70 14.25
C ILE A 314 19.07 -0.13 13.00
N GLN A 315 17.98 0.16 12.26
CA GLN A 315 17.64 -0.58 11.06
C GLN A 315 18.64 -0.34 9.92
N THR A 316 19.09 0.90 9.70
CA THR A 316 20.12 1.23 8.71
C THR A 316 21.44 0.50 8.98
N LEU A 317 21.89 0.45 10.24
CA LEU A 317 23.12 -0.26 10.60
C LEU A 317 23.00 -1.77 10.39
N LYS A 318 21.88 -2.37 10.82
CA LYS A 318 21.59 -3.80 10.61
C LYS A 318 21.57 -4.15 9.12
N THR A 319 20.74 -3.46 8.32
CA THR A 319 20.59 -3.77 6.89
C THR A 319 21.86 -3.50 6.08
N ALA A 320 22.63 -2.46 6.39
CA ALA A 320 23.89 -2.18 5.70
C ALA A 320 24.96 -3.25 5.97
N ILE A 321 25.08 -3.72 7.22
CA ILE A 321 26.01 -4.79 7.59
C ILE A 321 25.55 -6.15 7.03
N GLU A 322 24.25 -6.45 7.07
CA GLU A 322 23.68 -7.65 6.45
C GLU A 322 23.88 -7.67 4.92
N ALA A 323 23.61 -6.56 4.23
CA ALA A 323 23.83 -6.43 2.80
C ALA A 323 25.31 -6.59 2.43
N THR A 324 26.21 -5.96 3.20
CA THR A 324 27.66 -6.14 3.04
C THR A 324 28.05 -7.61 3.24
N ARG A 325 27.55 -8.26 4.29
CA ARG A 325 27.79 -9.69 4.55
C ARG A 325 27.26 -10.60 3.44
N VAL A 326 26.14 -10.27 2.81
CA VAL A 326 25.60 -11.03 1.66
C VAL A 326 26.52 -10.85 0.45
N LEU A 327 26.92 -9.61 0.12
CA LEU A 327 27.83 -9.34 -0.99
C LEU A 327 29.20 -10.02 -0.80
N LEU A 328 29.76 -9.95 0.40
CA LEU A 328 31.03 -10.61 0.74
C LEU A 328 30.95 -12.15 0.78
N ARG A 329 29.77 -12.76 0.65
CA ARG A 329 29.61 -14.22 0.52
C ARG A 329 29.52 -14.70 -0.92
N VAL A 330 29.49 -13.79 -1.88
CA VAL A 330 29.48 -14.14 -3.31
C VAL A 330 30.93 -14.29 -3.76
N ASP A 331 31.43 -15.51 -3.67
CA ASP A 331 32.78 -15.85 -4.14
C ASP A 331 32.83 -16.01 -5.67
N ASP A 332 31.71 -16.37 -6.32
CA ASP A 332 31.62 -16.54 -7.78
C ASP A 332 30.20 -16.22 -8.32
N ILE A 333 30.10 -15.85 -9.61
CA ILE A 333 28.84 -15.43 -10.27
C ILE A 333 28.54 -16.34 -11.47
N VAL A 334 27.66 -17.32 -11.26
CA VAL A 334 27.21 -18.23 -12.33
C VAL A 334 26.01 -17.65 -13.07
N GLN A 335 26.14 -17.41 -14.38
CA GLN A 335 25.03 -17.04 -15.26
C GLN A 335 24.38 -18.28 -15.88
N ALA A 336 23.07 -18.45 -15.69
CA ALA A 336 22.28 -19.52 -16.31
C ALA A 336 21.32 -18.94 -17.35
N THR A 337 21.66 -19.08 -18.64
CA THR A 337 20.73 -18.78 -19.74
C THR A 337 19.71 -19.92 -19.87
N ARG A 338 18.41 -19.59 -19.88
CA ARG A 338 17.39 -20.57 -20.28
C ARG A 338 17.55 -20.83 -21.77
N LYS A 339 17.69 -22.10 -22.17
CA LYS A 339 17.43 -22.48 -23.57
C LYS A 339 15.96 -22.24 -23.86
N ASP A 340 15.66 -21.42 -24.85
CA ASP A 340 14.32 -21.36 -25.43
C ASP A 340 13.93 -22.74 -25.96
N LYS A 341 12.67 -23.13 -25.72
CA LYS A 341 12.12 -24.40 -26.21
C LYS A 341 11.76 -24.30 -27.70
N SER A 342 12.76 -24.12 -28.56
CA SER A 342 12.65 -24.33 -30.00
C SER A 342 13.10 -25.75 -30.35
N GLY A 343 12.19 -26.73 -30.30
CA GLY A 343 12.53 -28.13 -30.59
C GLY A 343 11.40 -29.13 -30.30
N GLY A 344 10.42 -29.21 -31.21
CA GLY A 344 9.35 -30.22 -31.15
C GLY A 344 8.16 -29.87 -32.04
N GLY A 345 8.29 -30.08 -33.37
CA GLY A 345 7.31 -29.54 -34.34
C GLY A 345 7.18 -30.20 -35.72
N GLY A 346 7.90 -31.29 -36.03
CA GLY A 346 7.50 -32.27 -37.07
C GLY A 346 7.68 -31.94 -38.58
N ARG A 347 7.77 -33.05 -39.33
CA ARG A 347 7.70 -33.23 -40.81
C ARG A 347 8.88 -32.75 -41.66
N GLY A 348 9.45 -33.71 -42.40
CA GLY A 348 10.30 -33.45 -43.57
C GLY A 348 9.57 -33.80 -44.88
N ALA A 349 10.10 -33.26 -45.98
CA ALA A 349 9.92 -33.69 -47.37
C ALA A 349 11.15 -33.21 -48.17
N ALA A 350 11.41 -33.81 -49.34
CA ALA A 350 12.72 -33.76 -50.02
C ALA A 350 12.72 -32.99 -51.37
N ALA A 351 13.86 -33.08 -52.08
CA ALA A 351 14.21 -32.53 -53.41
C ALA A 351 14.71 -31.05 -53.40
N VAL A 352 15.95 -30.72 -53.85
CA VAL A 352 16.53 -30.79 -55.22
C VAL A 352 15.80 -29.77 -56.12
N GLN A 353 16.41 -28.76 -56.76
CA GLN A 353 17.71 -28.63 -57.44
C GLN A 353 18.03 -27.13 -57.68
N ASP A 354 19.30 -26.71 -57.79
CA ASP A 354 19.78 -25.92 -58.94
C ASP A 354 21.32 -25.90 -59.02
N MET A 355 21.89 -25.82 -60.23
CA MET A 355 23.34 -25.73 -60.48
C MET A 355 23.70 -24.39 -61.12
N GLY A 356 24.70 -23.71 -60.55
CA GLY A 356 25.43 -22.62 -61.21
C GLY A 356 26.90 -22.99 -61.37
N GLN A 357 27.33 -23.31 -62.58
CA GLN A 357 28.72 -23.69 -62.89
C GLN A 357 29.66 -22.47 -62.85
N GLY A 358 30.91 -22.69 -62.44
CA GLY A 358 32.00 -21.74 -62.67
C GLY A 358 32.64 -21.94 -64.06
N ALA A 359 33.37 -20.94 -64.52
CA ALA A 359 34.14 -20.98 -65.76
C ALA A 359 35.48 -20.23 -65.61
N ASP A 360 36.55 -20.91 -66.07
CA ASP A 360 37.79 -20.42 -66.68
C ASP A 360 38.71 -19.41 -65.94
N GLY A 361 40.05 -19.55 -65.98
CA GLY A 361 40.85 -20.56 -66.67
C GLY A 361 42.39 -20.39 -66.46
N GLU A 362 43.17 -21.09 -67.30
CA GLU A 362 44.66 -21.18 -67.36
C GLU A 362 45.35 -21.97 -66.22
N GLY A 363 46.23 -22.96 -66.49
CA GLY A 363 46.62 -23.62 -67.75
C GLY A 363 47.86 -24.52 -67.56
N GLY A 364 48.16 -25.42 -68.53
CA GLY A 364 49.52 -25.98 -68.72
C GLY A 364 49.83 -27.41 -68.24
N GLU A 365 49.26 -28.42 -68.93
CA GLU A 365 49.93 -29.59 -69.57
C GLU A 365 50.93 -30.54 -68.84
N PRO A 366 51.18 -31.76 -69.38
CA PRO A 366 51.61 -32.94 -68.61
C PRO A 366 52.97 -33.54 -69.06
N GLU A 367 53.41 -34.65 -68.44
CA GLU A 367 53.60 -35.96 -69.11
C GLU A 367 53.99 -37.08 -68.11
N MET A 368 53.67 -38.33 -68.46
CA MET A 368 54.05 -39.58 -67.74
C MET A 368 55.26 -40.24 -68.48
N PRO A 369 55.73 -41.50 -68.21
CA PRO A 369 55.00 -42.72 -67.80
C PRO A 369 54.99 -43.03 -66.30
#